data_AF-A0A949IKD9-F1
#
_entry.id   AF-A0A949IKD9-F1
#
_cell.length_a   1.000
_cell.length_b   1.000
_cell.length_c   1.000
_cell.angle_alpha   90.00
_cell.angle_beta   90.00
_cell.angle_gamma   90.00
#
_symmetry.space_group_name_H-M   'P 1'
#
loop_
_entity.id
_entity.type
_entity.pdbx_description
1 polymer ?
#
loop_
_entity_poly.entity_id
_entity_poly.type
_entity_poly.pdbx_seq_one_letter_code
_entity_poly.pdbx_strand_id
1 'polypeptide(L)'
;MEKLNAGELEIVHKIGDLPAPLRSALDDTPMADAGEPFSVGCVVRAVDPLPFARLIFAAVGDQVAYVHYEQGGFAHLYFLACYLLRGEDGKALKTARLIFRAGVNQACSDIEAINRAISAGEISAGEN
;
A
#
# COMPACT_ATOMS: atom_id res chain seq x y z
N MET A 1 0.47 -23.61 -2.38
CA MET A 1 0.47 -22.16 -2.11
C MET A 1 0.95 -21.99 -0.68
N GLU A 2 2.22 -21.65 -0.50
CA GLU A 2 2.82 -21.48 0.83
C GLU A 2 2.11 -20.31 1.54
N LYS A 3 1.65 -20.54 2.77
CA LYS A 3 0.96 -19.51 3.55
C LYS A 3 2.00 -18.46 3.94
N LEU A 4 2.04 -17.33 3.24
CA LEU A 4 2.77 -16.14 3.68
C LEU A 4 2.27 -15.79 5.08
N ASN A 5 3.13 -15.95 6.08
CA ASN A 5 2.74 -15.69 7.46
C ASN A 5 3.07 -14.24 7.77
N ALA A 6 2.03 -13.41 7.87
CA ALA A 6 2.20 -12.00 8.15
C ALA A 6 2.80 -11.75 9.55
N GLY A 7 2.65 -12.69 10.49
CA GLY A 7 3.05 -12.49 11.88
C GLY A 7 2.19 -11.43 12.57
N GLU A 8 2.75 -10.80 13.61
CA GLU A 8 2.14 -9.62 14.23
C GLU A 8 2.28 -8.43 13.26
N LEU A 9 1.18 -7.71 13.04
CA LEU A 9 1.08 -6.65 12.06
C LEU A 9 1.14 -5.29 12.76
N GLU A 10 2.19 -4.53 12.47
CA GLU A 10 2.34 -3.15 12.95
C GLU A 10 1.66 -2.19 11.97
N ILE A 11 0.84 -1.28 12.49
CA ILE A 11 0.17 -0.27 11.67
C ILE A 11 1.04 0.99 11.61
N VAL A 12 1.32 1.42 10.37
CA VAL A 12 2.15 2.58 10.07
C VAL A 12 1.37 3.58 9.23
N HIS A 13 1.48 4.86 9.57
CA HIS A 13 0.76 5.97 8.89
C HIS A 13 1.68 6.94 8.16
N LYS A 14 3.00 6.74 8.24
CA LYS A 14 3.99 7.59 7.56
C LYS A 14 4.89 6.77 6.66
N ILE A 15 5.17 7.29 5.48
CA ILE A 15 6.06 6.65 4.50
C ILE A 15 7.46 6.48 5.10
N GLY A 16 7.94 7.47 5.88
CA GLY A 16 9.25 7.44 6.53
C GLY A 16 9.44 6.29 7.53
N ASP A 17 8.36 5.82 8.14
CA ASP A 17 8.35 4.76 9.15
C ASP A 17 8.26 3.35 8.51
N LEU A 18 8.10 3.26 7.19
CA LEU A 18 8.06 1.99 6.49
C LEU A 18 9.45 1.32 6.43
N PRO A 19 9.51 -0.02 6.42
CA PRO A 19 10.75 -0.75 6.19
C PRO A 19 11.46 -0.29 4.92
N ALA A 20 12.79 -0.22 4.96
CA ALA A 20 13.59 0.23 3.82
C ALA A 20 13.26 -0.47 2.48
N PRO A 21 13.01 -1.79 2.44
CA PRO A 21 12.63 -2.46 1.19
C PRO A 21 11.31 -1.93 0.62
N LEU A 22 10.35 -1.62 1.50
CA LEU A 22 9.04 -1.12 1.11
C LEU A 22 9.12 0.34 0.66
N ARG A 23 9.89 1.18 1.35
CA ARG A 23 10.16 2.55 0.90
C ARG A 23 10.76 2.56 -0.51
N SER A 24 11.79 1.74 -0.73
CA SER A 24 12.40 1.60 -2.05
C SER A 24 11.40 1.15 -3.13
N ALA A 25 10.44 0.29 -2.79
CA ALA A 25 9.42 -0.16 -3.73
C ALA A 25 8.38 0.92 -4.07
N LEU A 26 8.29 1.97 -3.25
CA LEU A 26 7.35 3.09 -3.42
C LEU A 26 8.00 4.34 -4.04
N ASP A 27 9.31 4.33 -4.30
CA ASP A 27 10.03 5.51 -4.84
C ASP A 27 9.43 6.00 -6.18
N ASP A 28 8.97 5.07 -7.03
CA ASP A 28 8.33 5.38 -8.32
C ASP A 28 6.86 5.81 -8.20
N THR A 29 6.27 5.69 -7.00
CA THR A 29 4.91 6.14 -6.70
C THR A 29 4.94 7.10 -5.52
N PRO A 30 5.36 8.37 -5.73
CA PRO A 30 5.42 9.36 -4.66
C PRO A 30 4.05 9.50 -3.98
N MET A 31 4.06 9.36 -2.65
CA MET A 31 2.86 9.35 -1.82
C MET A 31 3.00 10.36 -0.67
N ALA A 32 1.89 11.02 -0.34
CA ALA A 32 1.77 11.77 0.91
C ALA A 32 1.58 10.81 2.10
N ASP A 33 1.99 11.26 3.30
CA ASP A 33 1.66 10.59 4.56
C ASP A 33 0.15 10.62 4.83
N ALA A 34 -0.32 9.77 5.75
CA ALA A 34 -1.73 9.72 6.09
C ALA A 34 -2.25 11.05 6.63
N GLY A 35 -3.33 11.54 6.04
CA GLY A 35 -3.96 12.82 6.38
C GLY A 35 -3.34 14.05 5.71
N GLU A 36 -2.14 13.95 5.14
CA GLU A 36 -1.47 15.07 4.48
C GLU A 36 -2.14 15.47 3.15
N PRO A 37 -1.90 16.68 2.61
CA PRO A 37 -2.45 17.09 1.33
C PRO A 37 -1.94 16.25 0.16
N PHE A 38 -2.84 15.91 -0.78
CA PHE A 38 -2.51 15.23 -2.03
C PHE A 38 -3.43 15.72 -3.18
N SER A 39 -3.05 15.45 -4.42
CA SER A 39 -3.79 15.82 -5.62
C SER A 39 -4.90 14.80 -5.91
N VAL A 40 -6.16 15.14 -5.63
CA VAL A 40 -7.33 14.29 -5.93
C VAL A 40 -7.67 14.28 -7.42
N GLY A 41 -7.59 15.44 -8.08
CA GLY A 41 -7.94 15.60 -9.49
C GLY A 41 -6.71 15.66 -10.40
N CYS A 42 -6.89 15.35 -11.69
CA CYS A 42 -5.84 15.38 -12.71
C CYS A 42 -5.25 16.78 -13.02
N VAL A 43 -5.79 17.86 -12.44
CA VAL A 43 -5.35 19.23 -12.69
C VAL A 43 -4.50 19.73 -11.53
N VAL A 44 -3.19 19.81 -11.75
CA VAL A 44 -2.25 20.44 -10.82
C VAL A 44 -2.26 21.94 -11.08
N ARG A 45 -2.71 22.75 -10.10
CA ARG A 45 -2.74 24.22 -10.18
C ARG A 45 -1.76 24.91 -9.22
N ALA A 46 -1.03 24.16 -8.42
CA ALA A 46 -0.12 24.69 -7.42
C ALA A 46 1.31 24.84 -7.98
N VAL A 47 2.07 25.78 -7.42
CA VAL A 47 3.49 26.02 -7.74
C VAL A 47 4.33 24.80 -7.32
N ASP A 48 3.96 24.17 -6.21
CA ASP A 48 4.54 22.91 -5.73
C ASP A 48 3.57 21.76 -6.04
N PRO A 49 3.92 20.82 -6.93
CA PRO A 49 3.04 19.70 -7.27
C PRO A 49 2.90 18.74 -6.07
N LEU A 50 1.68 18.57 -5.58
CA LEU A 50 1.35 17.56 -4.57
C LEU A 50 1.36 16.15 -5.19
N PRO A 51 1.75 15.11 -4.44
CA PRO A 51 1.67 13.73 -4.93
C PRO A 51 0.22 13.37 -5.29
N PHE A 52 0.05 12.45 -6.23
CA PHE A 52 -1.26 11.96 -6.66
C PHE A 52 -1.78 10.80 -5.81
N ALA A 53 -1.00 10.33 -4.86
CA ALA A 53 -1.40 9.27 -3.95
C ALA A 53 -1.13 9.67 -2.51
N ARG A 54 -1.94 9.13 -1.60
CA ARG A 54 -1.80 9.35 -0.16
C ARG A 54 -1.96 8.04 0.59
N LEU A 55 -1.02 7.76 1.48
CA LEU A 55 -1.11 6.62 2.38
C LEU A 55 -2.36 6.77 3.25
N ILE A 56 -3.12 5.70 3.43
CA ILE A 56 -4.16 5.64 4.47
C ILE A 56 -3.55 4.97 5.69
N PHE A 57 -3.00 3.76 5.48
CA PHE A 57 -2.10 3.08 6.40
C PHE A 57 -1.33 1.98 5.68
N ALA A 58 -0.26 1.50 6.30
CA ALA A 58 0.36 0.23 5.97
C ALA A 58 0.28 -0.71 7.17
N ALA A 59 0.04 -1.99 6.90
CA ALA A 59 0.19 -3.05 7.88
C ALA A 59 1.44 -3.85 7.57
N VAL A 60 2.45 -3.73 8.41
CA VAL A 60 3.79 -4.29 8.20
C VAL A 60 3.96 -5.54 9.05
N GLY A 61 4.22 -6.67 8.39
CA GLY A 61 4.60 -7.92 9.03
C GLY A 61 6.06 -8.27 8.77
N ASP A 62 6.51 -9.44 9.23
CA ASP A 62 7.90 -9.85 9.03
C ASP A 62 8.20 -10.28 7.58
N GLN A 63 7.27 -11.01 6.94
CA GLN A 63 7.44 -11.48 5.56
C GLN A 63 6.76 -10.59 4.52
N VAL A 64 5.64 -9.97 4.87
CA VAL A 64 4.80 -9.21 3.94
C VAL A 64 4.36 -7.89 4.55
N ALA A 65 4.05 -6.92 3.70
CA ALA A 65 3.40 -5.69 4.07
C ALA A 65 2.20 -5.41 3.17
N TYR A 66 1.13 -4.90 3.75
CA TYR A 66 -0.02 -4.39 3.03
C TYR A 66 0.02 -2.86 3.05
N VAL A 67 -0.12 -2.22 1.89
CA VAL A 67 -0.17 -0.76 1.75
C VAL A 67 -1.56 -0.41 1.25
N HIS A 68 -2.32 0.30 2.08
CA HIS A 68 -3.60 0.84 1.73
C HIS A 68 -3.49 2.34 1.47
N TYR A 69 -3.93 2.77 0.30
CA TYR A 69 -3.75 4.15 -0.12
C TYR A 69 -4.87 4.60 -1.04
N GLU A 70 -5.03 5.90 -1.13
CA GLU A 70 -5.89 6.52 -2.13
C GLU A 70 -5.05 7.15 -3.22
N GLN A 71 -5.63 7.22 -4.41
CA GLN A 71 -5.00 7.78 -5.59
C GLN A 71 -5.99 8.66 -6.33
N GLY A 72 -5.57 9.89 -6.61
CA GLY A 72 -6.29 10.82 -7.47
C GLY A 72 -6.01 10.61 -8.95
N GLY A 73 -6.49 11.54 -9.77
CA GLY A 73 -6.33 11.52 -11.23
C GLY A 73 -7.65 11.77 -11.94
N PHE A 74 -7.99 10.94 -12.91
CA PHE A 74 -9.30 11.00 -13.59
C PHE A 74 -10.46 10.68 -12.63
N ALA A 75 -10.21 9.76 -11.69
CA ALA A 75 -11.13 9.41 -10.61
C ALA A 75 -10.33 9.27 -9.31
N HIS A 76 -11.02 9.50 -8.19
CA HIS A 76 -10.50 9.22 -6.85
C HIS A 76 -10.78 7.76 -6.51
N LEU A 77 -9.72 6.97 -6.36
CA LEU A 77 -9.78 5.53 -6.16
C LEU A 77 -9.01 5.13 -4.91
N TYR A 78 -9.37 3.98 -4.34
CA TYR A 78 -8.68 3.38 -3.22
C TYR A 78 -8.03 2.07 -3.66
N PHE A 79 -6.82 1.81 -3.20
CA PHE A 79 -6.05 0.63 -3.56
C PHE A 79 -5.51 -0.08 -2.31
N LEU A 80 -5.44 -1.40 -2.40
CA LEU A 80 -4.68 -2.24 -1.50
C LEU A 80 -3.60 -2.97 -2.28
N ALA A 81 -2.35 -2.82 -1.86
CA ALA A 81 -1.21 -3.53 -2.43
C ALA A 81 -0.55 -4.41 -1.37
N CYS A 82 -0.16 -5.63 -1.75
CA CYS A 82 0.61 -6.54 -0.90
C CYS A 82 2.02 -6.66 -1.47
N TYR A 83 3.01 -6.51 -0.60
CA TYR A 83 4.41 -6.61 -0.92
C TYR A 83 5.07 -7.71 -0.11
N LEU A 84 5.95 -8.47 -0.74
CA LEU A 84 6.86 -9.38 -0.08
C LEU A 84 8.11 -8.60 0.35
N LEU A 85 8.46 -8.70 1.63
CA LEU A 85 9.62 -8.02 2.23
C LEU A 85 10.84 -8.92 2.31
N ARG A 86 10.66 -10.26 2.35
CA ARG A 86 11.75 -11.24 2.50
C ARG A 86 11.72 -12.29 1.40
N GLY A 87 12.90 -12.73 0.96
CA GLY A 87 13.04 -13.85 0.03
C GLY A 87 12.81 -15.21 0.70
N GLU A 88 12.80 -16.27 -0.11
CA GLU A 88 12.69 -17.66 0.38
C GLU A 88 13.83 -18.05 1.34
N ASP A 89 14.97 -17.36 1.26
CA ASP A 89 16.11 -17.54 2.16
C ASP A 89 15.96 -16.79 3.51
N GLY A 90 14.79 -16.18 3.75
CA GLY A 90 14.46 -15.43 4.97
C GLY A 90 15.13 -14.06 5.07
N LYS A 91 15.95 -13.65 4.09
CA LYS A 91 16.61 -12.34 4.11
C LYS A 91 15.68 -11.26 3.59
N ALA A 92 15.80 -10.07 4.18
CA ALA A 92 15.13 -8.89 3.66
C ALA A 92 15.57 -8.62 2.21
N LEU A 93 14.60 -8.37 1.34
CA LEU A 93 14.83 -7.93 -0.02
C LEU A 93 15.41 -6.51 0.01
N LYS A 94 16.16 -6.13 -1.04
CA LYS A 94 16.60 -4.73 -1.19
C LYS A 94 15.44 -3.81 -1.52
N THR A 95 14.52 -4.32 -2.33
CA THR A 95 13.29 -3.66 -2.76
C THR A 95 12.17 -4.68 -2.61
N ALA A 96 11.10 -4.30 -1.92
CA ALA A 96 9.97 -5.18 -1.70
C ALA A 96 9.32 -5.54 -3.05
N ARG A 97 8.91 -6.79 -3.21
CA ARG A 97 8.28 -7.26 -4.46
C ARG A 97 6.78 -7.15 -4.34
N LEU A 98 6.13 -6.43 -5.27
CA LEU A 98 4.68 -6.40 -5.37
C LEU A 98 4.16 -7.82 -5.66
N ILE A 99 3.28 -8.34 -4.80
CA ILE A 99 2.59 -9.61 -4.97
C ILE A 99 1.26 -9.40 -5.67
N PHE A 100 0.47 -8.42 -5.20
CA PHE A 100 -0.75 -8.01 -5.86
C PHE A 100 -1.10 -6.57 -5.55
N ARG A 101 -1.94 -5.99 -6.40
CA ARG A 101 -2.62 -4.71 -6.17
C ARG A 101 -4.07 -4.82 -6.64
N ALA A 102 -5.00 -4.36 -5.82
CA ALA A 102 -6.43 -4.33 -6.16
C ALA A 102 -7.05 -2.99 -5.80
N GLY A 103 -8.06 -2.59 -6.57
CA GLY A 103 -8.93 -1.48 -6.19
C GLY A 103 -9.90 -1.92 -5.10
N VAL A 104 -10.23 -1.03 -4.17
CA VAL A 104 -11.27 -1.24 -3.16
C VAL A 104 -12.28 -0.10 -3.25
N ASN A 105 -13.55 -0.39 -2.92
CA ASN A 105 -14.63 0.57 -3.13
C ASN A 105 -14.59 1.79 -2.20
N GLN A 106 -13.90 1.67 -1.06
CA GLN A 106 -13.78 2.72 -0.06
C GLN A 106 -12.51 2.55 0.77
N ALA A 107 -12.11 3.60 1.49
CA ALA A 107 -11.06 3.51 2.48
C ALA A 107 -11.41 2.45 3.55
N CYS A 108 -10.51 1.51 3.77
CA CYS A 108 -10.54 0.62 4.91
C CYS A 108 -10.05 1.38 6.15
N SER A 109 -10.76 1.23 7.27
CA SER A 109 -10.40 1.85 8.56
C SER A 109 -9.28 1.12 9.30
N ASP A 110 -9.13 -0.19 9.05
CA ASP A 110 -8.29 -1.09 9.82
C ASP A 110 -7.97 -2.37 9.05
N ILE A 111 -7.14 -3.20 9.68
CA ILE A 111 -6.68 -4.47 9.12
C ILE A 111 -7.78 -5.53 9.02
N GLU A 112 -8.77 -5.48 9.90
CA GLU A 112 -9.90 -6.41 9.83
C GLU A 112 -10.76 -6.11 8.61
N ALA A 113 -10.92 -4.83 8.25
CA ALA A 113 -11.59 -4.42 7.03
C ALA A 113 -10.84 -4.93 5.79
N ILE A 114 -9.50 -4.92 5.79
CA ILE A 114 -8.70 -5.56 4.74
C ILE A 114 -8.96 -7.07 4.70
N ASN A 115 -8.88 -7.76 5.84
CA ASN A 115 -9.09 -9.20 5.89
C ASN A 115 -10.49 -9.60 5.44
N ARG A 116 -11.51 -8.80 5.78
CA ARG A 116 -12.89 -8.96 5.31
C ARG A 116 -12.98 -8.78 3.80
N ALA A 117 -12.37 -7.74 3.23
CA ALA A 117 -12.39 -7.48 1.80
C ALA A 117 -11.66 -8.58 0.98
N ILE A 118 -10.54 -9.11 1.51
CA ILE A 118 -9.85 -10.27 0.93
C ILE A 118 -10.74 -11.52 1.01
N SER A 119 -11.33 -11.79 2.18
CA SER A 119 -12.15 -12.99 2.41
C SER A 119 -13.47 -12.97 1.64
N ALA A 120 -14.04 -11.78 1.38
CA ALA A 120 -15.26 -11.58 0.61
C ALA A 120 -15.04 -11.70 -0.91
N GLY A 121 -13.79 -11.81 -1.37
CA GLY A 121 -13.45 -11.84 -2.81
C GLY A 121 -13.61 -10.50 -3.51
N GLU A 122 -13.74 -9.40 -2.76
CA GLU A 122 -13.82 -8.03 -3.28
C GLU A 122 -12.45 -7.53 -3.78
N ILE A 123 -11.38 -8.21 -3.36
CA ILE A 123 -10.00 -7.98 -3.75
C ILE A 123 -9.55 -9.20 -4.53
N SER A 124 -9.68 -9.17 -5.86
CA SER A 124 -9.05 -10.16 -6.72
C SER A 124 -7.57 -9.78 -6.89
N ALA A 125 -6.67 -10.73 -6.62
CA ALA A 125 -5.28 -10.61 -7.01
C ALA A 125 -5.25 -10.57 -8.54
N GLY A 126 -5.24 -9.37 -9.13
CA GLY A 126 -5.01 -9.20 -10.55
C GLY A 126 -3.60 -9.67 -10.85
N GLU A 127 -3.47 -10.79 -11.55
CA GLU A 127 -2.22 -11.21 -12.17
C GLU A 127 -1.86 -10.16 -13.23
N ASN A 128 -0.69 -9.51 -13.08
CA ASN A 128 -0.07 -8.72 -14.15
C ASN A 128 0.55 -9.65 -15.19
#